data_AF-A0A940UFW0-F1
#
_entry.id   AF-A0A940UFW0-F1
#
_cell.length_a   1.000
_cell.length_b   1.000
_cell.length_c   1.000
_cell.angle_alpha   90.00
_cell.angle_beta   90.00
_cell.angle_gamma   90.00
#
_symmetry.space_group_name_H-M   'P 1'
#
loop_
_entity.id
_entity.type
_entity.pdbx_description
1 polymer ?
#
loop_
_entity_poly.entity_id
_entity_poly.type
_entity_poly.pdbx_seq_one_letter_code
_entity_poly.pdbx_strand_id
1 'polypeptide(L)'
;MKNKGAKKQRPHGEKRTMENRLPEECAGQSRTLAMAAIAAGFLAGFLILYFQPLNDIFEKHVRSEMATFINWYPATFAFYNRLSGISLVAFSFAALIYVLYGKQAIDSFLESHYRRVLLVLLGGIGIVAFFVCYNKFFHLDEIEHIHSAWYIKKGYIPYRDFFEHHNPLFWFSLLPVLYLGGDSVNTILLARLFMGCVMLGSVYCAYLIAAAVSKSKETGLLAAALLFSTTLFIEKAIEIRPDGLQVLFGMISLYCLIRFIQSRDTTYIFYTGLSVALSFLFLQKAVFLVIAYAVIGAYGFFKREISVKSALCFSGGLLLPLLLFWAYLHMTGSWRDYFLTNWQLNWHHLGARAITAKPFKAITAALSSNLLLVFAAIAVVYILLKQKFN
;
A
#
# COMPACT_ATOMS: atom_id res chain seq x y z
N MET A 1 -66.09 60.25 -22.62
CA MET A 1 -67.08 59.38 -23.30
C MET A 1 -67.02 57.98 -22.70
N LYS A 2 -68.20 57.32 -22.63
CA LYS A 2 -68.56 55.98 -22.12
C LYS A 2 -67.50 54.88 -22.45
N ASN A 3 -67.33 53.77 -21.74
CA ASN A 3 -68.34 52.88 -21.13
C ASN A 3 -67.71 51.85 -20.16
N LYS A 4 -68.53 51.33 -19.23
CA LYS A 4 -68.25 50.22 -18.29
C LYS A 4 -68.30 48.85 -19.00
N GLY A 5 -67.62 47.83 -18.47
CA GLY A 5 -67.76 46.43 -18.93
C GLY A 5 -67.14 45.39 -17.99
N ALA A 6 -67.96 44.49 -17.46
CA ALA A 6 -67.71 43.56 -16.35
C ALA A 6 -66.82 42.32 -16.63
N LYS A 7 -66.20 41.83 -15.52
CA LYS A 7 -65.95 40.44 -15.08
C LYS A 7 -65.88 39.29 -16.09
N LYS A 8 -64.79 38.51 -16.01
CA LYS A 8 -64.87 37.03 -15.92
C LYS A 8 -63.64 36.41 -15.24
N GLN A 9 -63.81 35.98 -13.99
CA GLN A 9 -62.96 35.00 -13.32
C GLN A 9 -63.19 33.62 -13.98
N ARG A 10 -62.11 32.87 -14.22
CA ARG A 10 -62.13 31.41 -14.39
C ARG A 10 -60.96 30.79 -13.62
N PRO A 11 -61.09 29.55 -13.12
CA PRO A 11 -60.48 29.11 -11.89
C PRO A 11 -59.18 28.31 -12.07
N HIS A 12 -58.49 28.16 -10.95
CA HIS A 12 -57.35 27.29 -10.65
C HIS A 12 -57.14 26.08 -11.58
N GLY A 13 -55.97 26.04 -12.20
CA GLY A 13 -55.32 24.80 -12.63
C GLY A 13 -53.98 24.67 -11.92
N GLU A 14 -53.93 23.86 -10.86
CA GLU A 14 -52.71 23.37 -10.25
C GLU A 14 -51.86 22.65 -11.32
N LYS A 15 -50.75 23.27 -11.74
CA LYS A 15 -49.63 22.50 -12.30
C LYS A 15 -48.83 21.95 -11.13
N ARG A 16 -49.31 20.85 -10.54
CA ARG A 16 -48.45 19.98 -9.72
C ARG A 16 -47.56 19.17 -10.65
N THR A 17 -46.28 19.24 -10.34
CA THR A 17 -45.14 18.53 -10.90
C THR A 17 -45.40 17.02 -10.99
N MET A 18 -45.36 16.47 -12.22
CA MET A 18 -45.10 15.05 -12.44
C MET A 18 -43.60 14.82 -12.32
N GLU A 19 -43.12 14.69 -11.09
CA GLU A 19 -41.81 14.15 -10.77
C GLU A 19 -42.00 12.78 -10.13
N ASN A 20 -41.59 11.73 -10.86
CA ASN A 20 -41.29 10.36 -10.41
C ASN A 20 -41.86 9.92 -9.04
N ARG A 21 -43.09 9.37 -9.02
CA ARG A 21 -43.48 8.38 -8.01
C ARG A 21 -43.54 7.01 -8.68
N LEU A 22 -42.53 6.18 -8.45
CA LEU A 22 -42.70 4.74 -8.60
C LEU A 22 -43.84 4.30 -7.66
N PRO A 23 -44.74 3.39 -8.08
CA PRO A 23 -45.85 2.95 -7.25
C PRO A 23 -45.34 2.29 -5.96
N GLU A 24 -45.85 2.72 -4.81
CA GLU A 24 -45.41 2.32 -3.47
C GLU A 24 -45.42 0.80 -3.24
N GLU A 25 -46.29 0.06 -3.94
CA GLU A 25 -46.35 -1.41 -3.89
C GLU A 25 -45.08 -2.08 -4.45
N CYS A 26 -44.51 -1.54 -5.53
CA CYS A 26 -43.31 -2.10 -6.17
C CYS A 26 -42.04 -1.85 -5.33
N ALA A 27 -42.02 -0.73 -4.58
CA ALA A 27 -40.96 -0.42 -3.62
C ALA A 27 -41.07 -1.28 -2.35
N GLY A 28 -42.29 -1.58 -1.89
CA GLY A 28 -42.54 -2.48 -0.76
C GLY A 28 -42.07 -3.91 -1.03
N GLN A 29 -42.40 -4.46 -2.20
CA GLN A 29 -41.99 -5.82 -2.59
C GLN A 29 -40.46 -5.96 -2.72
N SER A 30 -39.79 -4.94 -3.28
CA SER A 30 -38.32 -4.90 -3.36
C SER A 30 -37.64 -4.85 -1.99
N ARG A 31 -38.20 -4.10 -1.02
CA ARG A 31 -37.68 -4.06 0.35
C ARG A 31 -37.84 -5.39 1.07
N THR A 32 -38.98 -6.06 0.94
CA THR A 32 -39.22 -7.37 1.54
C THR A 32 -38.23 -8.42 1.01
N LEU A 33 -37.97 -8.40 -0.29
CA LEU A 33 -37.00 -9.30 -0.93
C LEU A 33 -35.55 -9.03 -0.45
N ALA A 34 -35.19 -7.76 -0.30
CA ALA A 34 -33.91 -7.36 0.26
C ALA A 34 -33.75 -7.80 1.74
N MET A 35 -34.78 -7.61 2.56
CA MET A 35 -34.79 -8.05 3.97
C MET A 35 -34.69 -9.57 4.11
N ALA A 36 -35.36 -10.33 3.22
CA ALA A 36 -35.22 -11.78 3.17
C ALA A 36 -33.81 -12.22 2.77
N ALA A 37 -33.20 -11.56 1.78
CA ALA A 37 -31.81 -11.83 1.38
C ALA A 37 -30.81 -11.50 2.49
N ILE A 38 -31.02 -10.41 3.23
CA ILE A 38 -30.22 -10.02 4.39
C ILE A 38 -30.33 -11.06 5.52
N ALA A 39 -31.56 -11.48 5.86
CA ALA A 39 -31.80 -12.49 6.88
C ALA A 39 -31.16 -13.85 6.50
N ALA A 40 -31.26 -14.22 5.22
CA ALA A 40 -30.60 -15.41 4.69
C ALA A 40 -29.06 -15.29 4.78
N GLY A 41 -28.49 -14.14 4.46
CA GLY A 41 -27.05 -13.87 4.60
C GLY A 41 -26.58 -13.92 6.05
N PHE A 42 -27.34 -13.37 6.99
CA PHE A 42 -27.09 -13.49 8.44
C PHE A 42 -27.09 -14.95 8.90
N LEU A 43 -28.15 -15.68 8.54
CA LEU A 43 -28.30 -17.09 8.91
C LEU A 43 -27.17 -17.93 8.32
N ALA A 44 -26.89 -17.77 7.02
CA ALA A 44 -25.80 -18.47 6.36
C ALA A 44 -24.43 -18.15 6.99
N GLY A 45 -24.17 -16.87 7.30
CA GLY A 45 -22.93 -16.46 7.95
C GLY A 45 -22.78 -17.07 9.35
N PHE A 46 -23.85 -17.11 10.14
CA PHE A 46 -23.85 -17.73 11.46
C PHE A 46 -23.68 -19.25 11.39
N LEU A 47 -24.34 -19.91 10.42
CA LEU A 47 -24.17 -21.34 10.16
C LEU A 47 -22.73 -21.67 9.74
N ILE A 48 -22.10 -20.84 8.91
CA ILE A 48 -20.69 -20.99 8.54
C ILE A 48 -19.80 -20.88 9.78
N LEU A 49 -20.06 -19.91 10.67
CA LEU A 49 -19.28 -19.73 11.90
C LEU A 49 -19.40 -20.90 12.87
N TYR A 50 -20.62 -21.42 13.02
CA TYR A 50 -20.95 -22.44 14.01
C TYR A 50 -20.58 -23.85 13.55
N PHE A 51 -20.96 -24.23 12.33
CA PHE A 51 -20.77 -25.59 11.82
C PHE A 51 -19.48 -25.80 11.03
N GLN A 52 -18.80 -24.71 10.66
CA GLN A 52 -17.58 -24.72 9.86
C GLN A 52 -17.58 -25.58 8.58
N PRO A 53 -18.65 -25.53 7.77
CA PRO A 53 -18.82 -26.42 6.63
C PRO A 53 -17.82 -26.16 5.49
N LEU A 54 -17.14 -25.01 5.48
CA LEU A 54 -16.18 -24.67 4.43
C LEU A 54 -14.79 -25.27 4.68
N ASN A 55 -14.52 -25.79 5.88
CA ASN A 55 -13.22 -26.40 6.20
C ASN A 55 -12.88 -27.53 5.21
N ASP A 56 -13.80 -28.47 5.01
CA ASP A 56 -13.61 -29.63 4.12
C ASP A 56 -13.47 -29.21 2.65
N ILE A 57 -14.17 -28.15 2.25
CA ILE A 57 -14.13 -27.60 0.89
C ILE A 57 -12.75 -26.96 0.63
N PHE A 58 -12.27 -26.13 1.55
CA PHE A 58 -10.95 -25.51 1.43
C PHE A 58 -9.84 -26.56 1.49
N GLU A 59 -9.96 -27.56 2.35
CA GLU A 59 -9.01 -28.67 2.44
C GLU A 59 -8.92 -29.43 1.12
N LYS A 60 -10.08 -29.82 0.55
CA LYS A 60 -10.14 -30.57 -0.72
C LYS A 60 -9.56 -29.77 -1.89
N HIS A 61 -9.83 -28.47 -1.96
CA HIS A 61 -9.34 -27.60 -3.02
C HIS A 61 -7.82 -27.43 -2.95
N VAL A 62 -7.27 -27.15 -1.77
CA VAL A 62 -5.81 -26.98 -1.58
C VAL A 62 -5.05 -28.28 -1.84
N ARG A 63 -5.58 -29.43 -1.40
CA ARG A 63 -5.02 -30.76 -1.71
C ARG A 63 -4.97 -31.04 -3.22
N SER A 64 -5.87 -30.46 -4.02
CA SER A 64 -5.93 -30.67 -5.47
C SER A 64 -4.99 -29.78 -6.29
N GLU A 65 -4.62 -28.60 -5.78
CA GLU A 65 -3.83 -27.62 -6.54
C GLU A 65 -2.35 -27.53 -6.13
N MET A 66 -1.99 -27.86 -4.89
CA MET A 66 -0.62 -27.64 -4.36
C MET A 66 -0.05 -28.90 -3.69
N ALA A 67 0.30 -29.91 -4.51
CA ALA A 67 0.88 -31.16 -4.03
C ALA A 67 2.30 -31.03 -3.40
N THR A 68 2.94 -29.86 -3.45
CA THR A 68 4.38 -29.74 -3.19
C THR A 68 4.83 -28.71 -2.14
N PHE A 69 3.94 -28.01 -1.43
CA PHE A 69 4.37 -27.08 -0.37
C PHE A 69 3.59 -27.22 0.97
N ILE A 70 4.32 -27.79 1.95
CA ILE A 70 4.38 -27.49 3.40
C ILE A 70 3.03 -27.34 4.15
N ASN A 71 2.73 -28.34 4.98
CA ASN A 71 1.98 -28.30 6.26
C ASN A 71 0.97 -27.14 6.45
N TRP A 72 -0.17 -27.19 5.76
CA TRP A 72 -1.33 -26.42 6.17
C TRP A 72 -1.94 -27.07 7.41
N TYR A 73 -1.82 -26.40 8.56
CA TYR A 73 -2.45 -26.85 9.79
C TYR A 73 -3.99 -26.74 9.65
N PRO A 74 -4.78 -27.65 10.26
CA PRO A 74 -6.24 -27.56 10.32
C PRO A 74 -6.76 -26.19 10.80
N ALA A 75 -5.96 -25.50 11.62
CA ALA A 75 -6.23 -24.14 12.09
C ALA A 75 -6.42 -23.11 10.96
N THR A 76 -5.77 -23.31 9.80
CA THR A 76 -5.83 -22.38 8.68
C THR A 76 -7.14 -22.48 7.90
N PHE A 77 -7.65 -23.70 7.71
CA PHE A 77 -8.98 -23.90 7.10
C PHE A 77 -10.08 -23.35 8.02
N ALA A 78 -9.98 -23.62 9.32
CA ALA A 78 -10.87 -23.05 10.33
C ALA A 78 -10.79 -21.51 10.38
N PHE A 79 -9.65 -20.91 10.05
CA PHE A 79 -9.53 -19.46 9.92
C PHE A 79 -10.29 -18.93 8.69
N TYR A 80 -10.08 -19.50 7.50
CA TYR A 80 -10.78 -19.06 6.28
C TYR A 80 -12.30 -19.26 6.35
N ASN A 81 -12.76 -20.35 6.96
CA ASN A 81 -14.17 -20.57 7.21
C ASN A 81 -14.73 -19.47 8.14
N ARG A 82 -14.07 -19.21 9.28
CA ARG A 82 -14.49 -18.15 10.20
C ARG A 82 -14.49 -16.78 9.55
N LEU A 83 -13.48 -16.47 8.74
CA LEU A 83 -13.41 -15.21 8.00
C LEU A 83 -14.57 -15.07 7.01
N SER A 84 -14.92 -16.14 6.31
CA SER A 84 -16.05 -16.17 5.35
C SER A 84 -17.38 -15.93 6.06
N GLY A 85 -17.59 -16.59 7.20
CA GLY A 85 -18.78 -16.40 8.04
C GLY A 85 -18.90 -14.99 8.61
N ILE A 86 -17.81 -14.45 9.18
CA ILE A 86 -17.77 -13.05 9.67
C ILE A 86 -18.05 -12.07 8.55
N SER A 87 -17.45 -12.27 7.37
CA SER A 87 -17.60 -11.38 6.21
C SER A 87 -19.06 -11.36 5.72
N LEU A 88 -19.72 -12.52 5.67
CA LEU A 88 -21.12 -12.62 5.24
C LEU A 88 -22.08 -11.97 6.26
N VAL A 89 -21.83 -12.15 7.56
CA VAL A 89 -22.57 -11.46 8.63
C VAL A 89 -22.37 -9.95 8.54
N ALA A 90 -21.13 -9.48 8.39
CA ALA A 90 -20.81 -8.06 8.29
C ALA A 90 -21.43 -7.40 7.05
N PHE A 91 -21.37 -8.08 5.89
CA PHE A 91 -22.01 -7.61 4.65
C PHE A 91 -23.53 -7.54 4.80
N SER A 92 -24.14 -8.56 5.41
CA SER A 92 -25.58 -8.59 5.67
C SER A 92 -26.00 -7.49 6.65
N PHE A 93 -25.19 -7.19 7.66
CA PHE A 93 -25.43 -6.07 8.57
C PHE A 93 -25.30 -4.71 7.86
N ALA A 94 -24.29 -4.53 7.00
CA ALA A 94 -24.14 -3.31 6.21
C ALA A 94 -25.33 -3.11 5.24
N ALA A 95 -25.77 -4.19 4.58
CA ALA A 95 -26.96 -4.18 3.74
C ALA A 95 -28.24 -3.88 4.55
N LEU A 96 -28.36 -4.40 5.77
CA LEU A 96 -29.45 -4.08 6.70
C LEU A 96 -29.48 -2.60 7.04
N ILE A 97 -28.34 -2.01 7.41
CA ILE A 97 -28.23 -0.57 7.67
C ILE A 97 -28.64 0.22 6.42
N TYR A 98 -28.20 -0.20 5.23
CA TYR A 98 -28.58 0.43 3.96
C TYR A 98 -30.09 0.37 3.68
N VAL A 99 -30.73 -0.76 3.93
CA VAL A 99 -32.18 -0.91 3.73
C VAL A 99 -33.00 -0.16 4.77
N LEU A 100 -32.57 -0.17 6.04
CA LEU A 100 -33.29 0.47 7.15
C LEU A 100 -33.20 2.00 7.12
N TYR A 101 -32.01 2.54 6.92
CA TYR A 101 -31.77 3.98 6.99
C TYR A 101 -31.82 4.65 5.62
N GLY A 102 -31.72 3.87 4.54
CA GLY A 102 -31.66 4.38 3.17
C GLY A 102 -30.36 5.10 2.87
N LYS A 103 -30.10 5.28 1.57
CA LYS A 103 -28.88 5.94 1.07
C LYS A 103 -28.69 7.34 1.68
N GLN A 104 -29.76 8.12 1.77
CA GLN A 104 -29.69 9.54 2.17
C GLN A 104 -29.27 9.74 3.65
N ALA A 105 -29.68 8.85 4.56
CA ALA A 105 -29.27 8.92 5.96
C ALA A 105 -27.82 8.44 6.14
N ILE A 106 -27.39 7.43 5.37
CA ILE A 106 -25.99 6.99 5.36
C ILE A 106 -25.08 8.08 4.80
N ASP A 107 -25.46 8.70 3.68
CA ASP A 107 -24.72 9.80 3.08
C ASP A 107 -24.59 10.95 4.08
N SER A 108 -25.67 11.35 4.75
CA SER A 108 -25.67 12.38 5.80
C SER A 108 -24.80 12.01 7.01
N PHE A 109 -24.86 10.76 7.48
CA PHE A 109 -24.00 10.28 8.56
C PHE A 109 -22.53 10.29 8.17
N LEU A 110 -22.20 9.78 6.98
CA LEU A 110 -20.83 9.76 6.47
C LEU A 110 -20.33 11.19 6.26
N GLU A 111 -21.10 12.10 5.66
CA GLU A 111 -20.71 13.51 5.54
C GLU A 111 -20.31 14.13 6.88
N SER A 112 -21.04 13.81 7.95
CA SER A 112 -20.79 14.35 9.29
C SER A 112 -19.71 13.59 10.09
N HIS A 113 -19.41 12.32 9.76
CA HIS A 113 -18.52 11.46 10.56
C HIS A 113 -17.38 10.80 9.78
N TYR A 114 -17.21 11.08 8.49
CA TYR A 114 -16.30 10.39 7.57
C TYR A 114 -14.89 10.19 8.15
N ARG A 115 -14.30 11.28 8.64
CA ARG A 115 -12.95 11.26 9.22
C ARG A 115 -12.85 10.37 10.45
N ARG A 116 -13.86 10.40 11.33
CA ARG A 116 -13.88 9.57 12.55
C ARG A 116 -13.97 8.09 12.17
N VAL A 117 -14.82 7.75 11.21
CA VAL A 117 -14.95 6.38 10.69
C VAL A 117 -13.60 5.89 10.15
N LEU A 118 -12.91 6.67 9.31
CA LEU A 118 -11.60 6.30 8.78
C LEU A 118 -10.54 6.12 9.87
N LEU A 119 -10.52 6.98 10.90
CA LEU A 119 -9.58 6.86 12.01
C LEU A 119 -9.84 5.60 12.85
N VAL A 120 -11.11 5.26 13.10
CA VAL A 120 -11.48 4.02 13.79
C VAL A 120 -11.05 2.80 12.98
N LEU A 121 -11.27 2.81 11.66
CA LEU A 121 -10.83 1.74 10.77
C LEU A 121 -9.31 1.58 10.79
N LEU A 122 -8.56 2.68 10.68
CA LEU A 122 -7.09 2.65 10.77
C LEU A 122 -6.59 2.09 12.10
N GLY A 123 -7.22 2.50 13.22
CA GLY A 123 -6.90 1.95 14.54
C GLY A 123 -7.17 0.45 14.64
N GLY A 124 -8.33 0.00 14.14
CA GLY A 124 -8.69 -1.42 14.10
C GLY A 124 -7.73 -2.25 13.25
N ILE A 125 -7.38 -1.76 12.05
CA ILE A 125 -6.38 -2.41 11.17
C ILE A 125 -5.02 -2.44 11.87
N GLY A 126 -4.64 -1.39 12.60
CA GLY A 126 -3.39 -1.34 13.36
C GLY A 126 -3.31 -2.40 14.45
N ILE A 127 -4.41 -2.64 15.16
CA ILE A 127 -4.51 -3.73 16.15
C ILE A 127 -4.34 -5.09 15.46
N VAL A 128 -5.04 -5.32 14.35
CA VAL A 128 -4.91 -6.57 13.58
C VAL A 128 -3.48 -6.76 13.08
N ALA A 129 -2.84 -5.73 12.53
CA ALA A 129 -1.46 -5.77 12.06
C ALA A 129 -0.48 -6.10 13.19
N PHE A 130 -0.70 -5.58 14.40
CA PHE A 130 0.08 -5.95 15.58
C PHE A 130 -0.08 -7.42 15.94
N PHE A 131 -1.32 -7.94 15.94
CA PHE A 131 -1.57 -9.37 16.19
C PHE A 131 -0.91 -10.26 15.14
N VAL A 132 -0.96 -9.87 13.85
CA VAL A 132 -0.27 -10.58 12.77
C VAL A 132 1.25 -10.58 13.01
N CYS A 133 1.82 -9.42 13.35
CA CYS A 133 3.24 -9.27 13.65
C CYS A 133 3.72 -10.21 14.76
N TYR A 134 2.91 -10.35 15.82
CA TYR A 134 3.25 -11.19 16.97
C TYR A 134 3.13 -12.69 16.67
N ASN A 135 2.13 -13.11 15.89
CA ASN A 135 1.81 -14.53 15.68
C ASN A 135 2.38 -15.14 14.38
N LYS A 136 2.97 -14.32 13.50
CA LYS A 136 3.52 -14.78 12.23
C LYS A 136 4.78 -15.64 12.42
N PHE A 137 4.88 -16.74 11.69
CA PHE A 137 6.11 -17.56 11.62
C PHE A 137 7.28 -16.77 11.03
N PHE A 138 8.51 -17.08 11.45
CA PHE A 138 9.71 -16.46 10.91
C PHE A 138 9.98 -16.95 9.48
N HIS A 139 10.10 -16.00 8.56
CA HIS A 139 10.53 -16.27 7.19
C HIS A 139 12.05 -16.43 7.12
N LEU A 140 12.55 -17.23 6.18
CA LEU A 140 13.99 -17.47 6.00
C LEU A 140 14.78 -16.15 5.84
N ASP A 141 14.31 -15.27 4.95
CA ASP A 141 14.90 -13.94 4.72
C ASP A 141 15.02 -13.09 6.00
N GLU A 142 14.10 -13.25 6.97
CA GLU A 142 14.20 -12.51 8.24
C GLU A 142 15.40 -12.98 9.06
N ILE A 143 15.62 -14.29 9.06
CA ILE A 143 16.76 -14.92 9.76
C ILE A 143 18.06 -14.57 9.05
N GLU A 144 18.09 -14.58 7.72
CA GLU A 144 19.23 -14.14 6.91
C GLU A 144 19.65 -12.72 7.30
N HIS A 145 18.75 -11.75 7.24
CA HIS A 145 19.12 -10.35 7.45
C HIS A 145 19.46 -10.00 8.89
N ILE A 146 18.77 -10.60 9.88
CA ILE A 146 19.14 -10.36 11.28
C ILE A 146 20.49 -10.99 11.62
N HIS A 147 20.83 -12.11 10.99
CA HIS A 147 22.14 -12.76 11.13
C HIS A 147 23.25 -11.96 10.45
N SER A 148 23.00 -11.42 9.25
CA SER A 148 23.90 -10.47 8.58
C SER A 148 24.17 -9.24 9.45
N ALA A 149 23.16 -8.68 10.11
CA ALA A 149 23.34 -7.59 11.07
C ALA A 149 24.12 -8.01 12.31
N TRP A 150 23.94 -9.25 12.79
CA TRP A 150 24.72 -9.80 13.89
C TRP A 150 26.20 -9.97 13.54
N TYR A 151 26.54 -10.35 12.30
CA TYR A 151 27.93 -10.37 11.83
C TYR A 151 28.56 -8.97 11.93
N ILE A 152 27.86 -7.93 11.48
CA ILE A 152 28.36 -6.56 11.61
C ILE A 152 28.57 -6.19 13.08
N LYS A 153 27.62 -6.54 13.97
CA LYS A 153 27.77 -6.33 15.43
C LYS A 153 29.02 -7.01 16.00
N LYS A 154 29.45 -8.15 15.44
CA LYS A 154 30.68 -8.87 15.84
C LYS A 154 31.96 -8.34 15.16
N GLY A 155 31.86 -7.31 14.31
CA GLY A 155 32.99 -6.67 13.66
C GLY A 155 33.33 -7.22 12.27
N TYR A 156 32.50 -8.10 11.71
CA TYR A 156 32.67 -8.59 10.34
C TYR A 156 32.20 -7.55 9.33
N ILE A 157 32.91 -7.46 8.22
CA ILE A 157 32.63 -6.52 7.14
C ILE A 157 31.81 -7.23 6.04
N PRO A 158 30.66 -6.66 5.66
CA PRO A 158 29.87 -7.13 4.52
C PRO A 158 30.69 -7.38 3.25
N TYR A 159 30.33 -8.45 2.53
CA TYR A 159 30.91 -8.91 1.27
C TYR A 159 32.35 -9.44 1.38
N ARG A 160 33.19 -8.83 2.21
CA ARG A 160 34.57 -9.25 2.44
C ARG A 160 34.64 -10.46 3.37
N ASP A 161 33.96 -10.40 4.50
CA ASP A 161 34.08 -11.41 5.55
C ASP A 161 32.88 -12.38 5.55
N PHE A 162 31.76 -12.02 4.93
CA PHE A 162 30.61 -12.90 4.72
C PHE A 162 29.86 -12.56 3.43
N PHE A 163 29.23 -13.58 2.84
CA PHE A 163 28.46 -13.43 1.61
C PHE A 163 27.11 -12.76 1.88
N GLU A 164 26.78 -11.78 1.06
CA GLU A 164 25.45 -11.19 0.94
C GLU A 164 25.29 -10.52 -0.44
N HIS A 165 24.03 -10.32 -0.85
CA HIS A 165 23.65 -9.88 -2.20
C HIS A 165 22.65 -8.71 -2.20
N HIS A 166 22.53 -8.05 -1.04
CA HIS A 166 21.78 -6.82 -0.80
C HIS A 166 22.71 -5.70 -0.35
N ASN A 167 22.26 -4.44 -0.45
CA ASN A 167 23.00 -3.30 0.08
C ASN A 167 23.02 -3.30 1.63
N PRO A 168 24.10 -2.81 2.27
CA PRO A 168 24.35 -3.13 3.67
C PRO A 168 23.68 -2.20 4.67
N LEU A 169 23.11 -1.08 4.21
CA LEU A 169 22.52 -0.06 5.07
C LEU A 169 21.41 -0.63 5.97
N PHE A 170 20.68 -1.63 5.48
CA PHE A 170 19.66 -2.32 6.26
C PHE A 170 20.25 -2.94 7.53
N TRP A 171 21.34 -3.68 7.41
CA TRP A 171 21.96 -4.37 8.54
C TRP A 171 22.54 -3.37 9.56
N PHE A 172 23.13 -2.27 9.08
CA PHE A 172 23.57 -1.19 9.97
C PHE A 172 22.40 -0.56 10.74
N SER A 173 21.23 -0.41 10.11
CA SER A 173 20.02 0.13 10.76
C SER A 173 19.46 -0.79 11.86
N LEU A 174 19.78 -2.09 11.82
CA LEU A 174 19.38 -3.07 12.84
C LEU A 174 20.33 -3.12 14.04
N LEU A 175 21.52 -2.51 13.97
CA LEU A 175 22.48 -2.56 15.09
C LEU A 175 21.91 -2.06 16.42
N PRO A 176 21.17 -0.92 16.50
CA PRO A 176 20.57 -0.49 17.76
C PRO A 176 19.62 -1.55 18.35
N VAL A 177 18.86 -2.24 17.52
CA VAL A 177 17.97 -3.33 17.93
C VAL A 177 18.76 -4.50 18.53
N LEU A 178 19.86 -4.89 17.88
CA LEU A 178 20.72 -5.98 18.35
C LEU A 178 21.50 -5.64 19.62
N TYR A 179 21.84 -4.37 19.85
CA TYR A 179 22.46 -3.92 21.10
C TYR A 179 21.46 -3.89 22.25
N LEU A 180 20.20 -3.52 21.99
CA LEU A 180 19.13 -3.50 23.00
C LEU A 180 18.60 -4.90 23.35
N GLY A 181 18.40 -5.77 22.35
CA GLY A 181 17.79 -7.09 22.53
C GLY A 181 18.76 -8.22 22.88
N GLY A 182 20.06 -8.02 22.66
CA GLY A 182 21.09 -9.04 22.85
C GLY A 182 21.02 -10.17 21.81
N ASP A 183 21.56 -11.33 22.15
CA ASP A 183 21.59 -12.51 21.28
C ASP A 183 20.42 -13.44 21.69
N SER A 184 19.18 -13.01 21.44
CA SER A 184 17.94 -13.68 21.89
C SER A 184 16.82 -13.66 20.85
N VAL A 185 15.87 -14.62 20.93
CA VAL A 185 14.67 -14.64 20.06
C VAL A 185 13.82 -13.37 20.21
N ASN A 186 13.80 -12.77 21.40
CA ASN A 186 13.10 -11.51 21.65
C ASN A 186 13.64 -10.36 20.78
N THR A 187 14.91 -10.43 20.37
CA THR A 187 15.53 -9.46 19.46
C THR A 187 14.89 -9.50 18.07
N ILE A 188 14.47 -10.68 17.62
CA ILE A 188 13.76 -10.84 16.35
C ILE A 188 12.39 -10.15 16.43
N LEU A 189 11.68 -10.32 17.55
CA LEU A 189 10.41 -9.62 17.79
C LEU A 189 10.60 -8.10 17.88
N LEU A 190 11.69 -7.64 18.52
CA LEU A 190 12.03 -6.22 18.57
C LEU A 190 12.35 -5.65 17.17
N ALA A 191 13.05 -6.41 16.33
CA ALA A 191 13.31 -6.05 14.94
C ALA A 191 12.03 -5.98 14.11
N ARG A 192 11.07 -6.90 14.33
CA ARG A 192 9.74 -6.81 13.72
C ARG A 192 8.96 -5.60 14.20
N LEU A 193 9.05 -5.23 15.48
CA LEU A 193 8.44 -4.00 15.99
C LEU A 193 9.03 -2.76 15.31
N PHE A 194 10.35 -2.74 15.12
CA PHE A 194 11.04 -1.70 14.33
C PHE A 194 10.49 -1.64 12.89
N MET A 195 10.35 -2.78 12.21
CA MET A 195 9.74 -2.83 10.88
C MET A 195 8.26 -2.43 10.88
N GLY A 196 7.52 -2.74 11.94
CA GLY A 196 6.16 -2.25 12.16
C GLY A 196 6.08 -0.72 12.20
N CYS A 197 7.05 -0.06 12.85
CA CYS A 197 7.16 1.40 12.81
C CYS A 197 7.46 1.92 11.40
N VAL A 198 8.32 1.22 10.63
CA VAL A 198 8.61 1.55 9.22
C VAL A 198 7.35 1.42 8.35
N MET A 199 6.56 0.37 8.56
CA MET A 199 5.26 0.16 7.90
C MET A 199 4.30 1.31 8.21
N LEU A 200 4.16 1.70 9.48
CA LEU A 200 3.32 2.84 9.87
C LEU A 200 3.81 4.15 9.26
N GLY A 201 5.12 4.35 9.18
CA GLY A 201 5.72 5.48 8.46
C GLY A 201 5.33 5.50 6.98
N SER A 202 5.26 4.34 6.33
CA SER A 202 4.86 4.21 4.93
C SER A 202 3.37 4.52 4.74
N VAL A 203 2.51 4.05 5.65
CA VAL A 203 1.08 4.41 5.69
C VAL A 203 0.89 5.92 5.88
N TYR A 204 1.68 6.54 6.75
CA TYR A 204 1.66 7.99 6.93
C TYR A 204 2.13 8.74 5.69
N CYS A 205 3.16 8.25 5.00
CA CYS A 205 3.59 8.83 3.72
C CYS A 205 2.50 8.71 2.66
N ALA A 206 1.74 7.61 2.61
CA ALA A 206 0.59 7.47 1.70
C ALA A 206 -0.46 8.56 1.96
N TYR A 207 -0.77 8.81 3.24
CA TYR A 207 -1.63 9.92 3.65
C TYR A 207 -1.09 11.27 3.16
N LEU A 208 0.19 11.56 3.41
CA LEU A 208 0.81 12.83 3.04
C LEU A 208 0.82 13.06 1.53
N ILE A 209 1.19 12.04 0.75
CA ILE A 209 1.23 12.11 -0.72
C ILE A 209 -0.17 12.38 -1.27
N ALA A 210 -1.15 11.56 -0.88
CA ALA A 210 -2.51 11.69 -1.38
C ALA A 210 -3.13 13.04 -0.97
N ALA A 211 -2.94 13.48 0.28
CA ALA A 211 -3.41 14.78 0.73
C ALA A 211 -2.72 15.95 0.02
N ALA A 212 -1.42 15.85 -0.29
CA ALA A 212 -0.70 16.87 -1.03
C ALA A 212 -1.19 16.98 -2.48
N VAL A 213 -1.47 15.85 -3.14
CA VAL A 213 -1.94 15.82 -4.53
C VAL A 213 -3.39 16.28 -4.64
N SER A 214 -4.29 15.76 -3.80
CA SER A 214 -5.72 16.08 -3.87
C SER A 214 -6.12 17.37 -3.16
N LYS A 215 -5.23 17.93 -2.33
CA LYS A 215 -5.51 19.03 -1.40
C LYS A 215 -6.64 18.71 -0.41
N SER A 216 -6.90 17.42 -0.14
CA SER A 216 -7.93 16.95 0.77
C SER A 216 -7.36 15.96 1.80
N LYS A 217 -7.62 16.23 3.08
CA LYS A 217 -7.23 15.35 4.18
C LYS A 217 -7.99 14.02 4.14
N GLU A 218 -9.23 14.05 3.66
CA GLU A 218 -10.10 12.90 3.48
C GLU A 218 -9.52 11.91 2.48
N THR A 219 -9.06 12.39 1.32
CA THR A 219 -8.39 11.53 0.33
C THR A 219 -7.12 10.93 0.91
N GLY A 220 -6.37 11.71 1.69
CA GLY A 220 -5.20 11.21 2.43
C GLY A 220 -5.54 10.05 3.36
N LEU A 221 -6.57 10.23 4.21
CA LEU A 221 -6.99 9.20 5.16
C LEU A 221 -7.51 7.97 4.45
N LEU A 222 -8.23 8.14 3.34
CA LEU A 222 -8.71 7.04 2.52
C LEU A 222 -7.55 6.26 1.89
N ALA A 223 -6.55 6.95 1.33
CA ALA A 223 -5.36 6.30 0.76
C ALA A 223 -4.58 5.49 1.81
N ALA A 224 -4.41 6.06 3.01
CA ALA A 224 -3.81 5.34 4.13
C ALA A 224 -4.62 4.12 4.55
N ALA A 225 -5.95 4.25 4.66
CA ALA A 225 -6.82 3.14 5.01
C ALA A 225 -6.77 2.01 3.97
N LEU A 226 -6.79 2.35 2.67
CA LEU A 226 -6.69 1.39 1.58
C LEU A 226 -5.35 0.64 1.60
N LEU A 227 -4.24 1.36 1.70
CA LEU A 227 -2.91 0.73 1.79
C LEU A 227 -2.82 -0.16 3.02
N PHE A 228 -3.21 0.36 4.19
CA PHE A 228 -3.08 -0.38 5.43
C PHE A 228 -4.00 -1.60 5.49
N SER A 229 -5.16 -1.56 4.82
CA SER A 229 -6.08 -2.70 4.73
C SER A 229 -5.59 -3.82 3.81
N THR A 230 -4.50 -3.61 3.07
CA THR A 230 -3.96 -4.62 2.14
C THR A 230 -3.18 -5.70 2.92
N THR A 231 -3.69 -6.93 2.93
CA THR A 231 -3.08 -8.07 3.65
C THR A 231 -1.63 -8.29 3.24
N LEU A 232 -1.33 -8.28 1.93
CA LEU A 232 0.04 -8.45 1.42
C LEU A 232 0.99 -7.37 1.95
N PHE A 233 0.50 -6.13 2.07
CA PHE A 233 1.28 -5.02 2.60
C PHE A 233 1.60 -5.25 4.07
N ILE A 234 0.59 -5.56 4.90
CA ILE A 234 0.81 -5.85 6.33
C ILE A 234 1.79 -7.01 6.49
N GLU A 235 1.55 -8.14 5.82
CA GLU A 235 2.34 -9.35 6.00
C GLU A 235 3.80 -9.17 5.61
N LYS A 236 4.08 -8.41 4.54
CA LYS A 236 5.45 -8.23 4.03
C LYS A 236 6.18 -7.05 4.66
N ALA A 237 5.47 -5.99 5.04
CA ALA A 237 6.10 -4.80 5.61
C ALA A 237 6.61 -5.01 7.05
N ILE A 238 6.10 -6.01 7.77
CA ILE A 238 6.57 -6.39 9.12
C ILE A 238 7.78 -7.33 9.10
N GLU A 239 8.07 -7.99 7.96
CA GLU A 239 9.22 -8.90 7.85
C GLU A 239 10.51 -8.07 7.98
N ILE A 240 11.51 -8.62 8.67
CA ILE A 240 12.85 -8.03 8.81
C ILE A 240 13.57 -8.09 7.46
N ARG A 241 13.26 -7.12 6.59
CA ARG A 241 13.73 -7.05 5.21
C ARG A 241 14.06 -5.61 4.78
N PRO A 242 14.99 -5.43 3.85
CA PRO A 242 15.32 -4.11 3.32
C PRO A 242 14.16 -3.44 2.55
N ASP A 243 13.23 -4.22 1.99
CA ASP A 243 12.13 -3.72 1.16
C ASP A 243 11.28 -2.65 1.87
N GLY A 244 11.02 -2.81 3.17
CA GLY A 244 10.19 -1.87 3.94
C GLY A 244 10.81 -0.47 4.03
N LEU A 245 12.10 -0.39 4.36
CA LEU A 245 12.84 0.88 4.43
C LEU A 245 13.06 1.46 3.03
N GLN A 246 13.34 0.62 2.02
CA GLN A 246 13.40 1.05 0.63
C GLN A 246 12.11 1.77 0.21
N VAL A 247 10.94 1.19 0.50
CA VAL A 247 9.64 1.77 0.18
C VAL A 247 9.41 3.06 0.95
N LEU A 248 9.64 3.08 2.26
CA LEU A 248 9.46 4.27 3.10
C LEU A 248 10.25 5.47 2.54
N PHE A 249 11.55 5.29 2.31
CA PHE A 249 12.40 6.37 1.78
C PHE A 249 12.04 6.74 0.33
N GLY A 250 11.58 5.79 -0.48
CA GLY A 250 11.02 6.08 -1.81
C GLY A 250 9.78 6.96 -1.74
N MET A 251 8.87 6.70 -0.79
CA MET A 251 7.67 7.51 -0.56
C MET A 251 7.97 8.88 0.03
N ILE A 252 8.92 8.99 0.97
CA ILE A 252 9.40 10.28 1.47
C ILE A 252 9.96 11.10 0.30
N SER A 253 10.78 10.48 -0.56
CA SER A 253 11.32 11.14 -1.73
C SER A 253 10.22 11.65 -2.67
N LEU A 254 9.21 10.83 -2.97
CA LEU A 254 8.08 11.24 -3.80
C LEU A 254 7.28 12.39 -3.17
N TYR A 255 7.01 12.32 -1.86
CA TYR A 255 6.35 13.40 -1.14
C TYR A 255 7.13 14.70 -1.24
N CYS A 256 8.45 14.67 -0.99
CA CYS A 256 9.32 15.82 -1.13
C CYS A 256 9.32 16.37 -2.57
N LEU A 257 9.33 15.51 -3.59
CA LEU A 257 9.23 15.94 -4.99
C LEU A 257 7.92 16.69 -5.26
N ILE A 258 6.79 16.16 -4.80
CA ILE A 258 5.48 16.82 -4.93
C ILE A 258 5.49 18.20 -4.25
N ARG A 259 6.04 18.27 -3.03
CA ARG A 259 6.17 19.54 -2.29
C ARG A 259 7.07 20.53 -3.02
N PHE A 260 8.18 20.08 -3.61
CA PHE A 260 9.03 20.91 -4.46
C PHE A 260 8.28 21.44 -5.68
N ILE A 261 7.51 20.60 -6.37
CA ILE A 261 6.73 21.04 -7.55
C ILE A 261 5.72 22.14 -7.15
N GLN A 262 5.13 22.03 -5.96
CA GLN A 262 4.15 22.98 -5.43
C GLN A 262 4.76 24.29 -4.91
N SER A 263 5.86 24.23 -4.15
CA SER A 263 6.43 25.41 -3.47
C SER A 263 7.68 25.98 -4.15
N ARG A 264 8.34 25.20 -5.01
CA ARG A 264 9.66 25.48 -5.61
C ARG A 264 10.79 25.67 -4.59
N ASP A 265 10.59 25.25 -3.35
CA ASP A 265 11.60 25.31 -2.30
C ASP A 265 12.68 24.23 -2.50
N THR A 266 13.93 24.69 -2.62
CA THR A 266 15.11 23.86 -2.86
C THR A 266 15.42 22.87 -1.72
N THR A 267 14.89 23.11 -0.52
CA THR A 267 15.00 22.18 0.60
C THR A 267 14.33 20.85 0.27
N TYR A 268 13.13 20.90 -0.32
CA TYR A 268 12.40 19.69 -0.68
C TYR A 268 13.09 18.90 -1.79
N ILE A 269 13.69 19.56 -2.79
CA ILE A 269 14.39 18.81 -3.85
C ILE A 269 15.70 18.20 -3.35
N PHE A 270 16.38 18.83 -2.39
CA PHE A 270 17.52 18.22 -1.70
C PHE A 270 17.09 16.94 -0.97
N TYR A 271 16.02 16.99 -0.17
CA TYR A 271 15.50 15.80 0.52
C TYR A 271 14.93 14.75 -0.44
N THR A 272 14.45 15.15 -1.62
CA THR A 272 14.07 14.21 -2.69
C THR A 272 15.28 13.37 -3.10
N GLY A 273 16.42 14.02 -3.39
CA GLY A 273 17.68 13.36 -3.74
C GLY A 273 18.23 12.49 -2.60
N LEU A 274 18.24 13.02 -1.38
CA LEU A 274 18.71 12.29 -0.20
C LEU A 274 17.89 11.03 0.06
N SER A 275 16.56 11.14 0.08
CA SER A 275 15.69 10.00 0.36
C SER A 275 15.69 8.97 -0.75
N VAL A 276 15.80 9.34 -2.04
CA VAL A 276 15.91 8.33 -3.11
C VAL A 276 17.25 7.59 -3.05
N ALA A 277 18.33 8.27 -2.64
CA ALA A 277 19.61 7.62 -2.42
C ALA A 277 19.56 6.64 -1.26
N LEU A 278 18.96 7.02 -0.13
CA LEU A 278 18.74 6.11 1.00
C LEU A 278 17.88 4.91 0.60
N SER A 279 16.81 5.14 -0.17
CA SER A 279 15.97 4.07 -0.74
C SER A 279 16.82 3.08 -1.54
N PHE A 280 17.70 3.57 -2.41
CA PHE A 280 18.68 2.74 -3.13
C PHE A 280 19.64 2.01 -2.20
N LEU A 281 20.20 2.68 -1.19
CA LEU A 281 21.14 2.06 -0.24
C LEU A 281 20.49 1.01 0.66
N PHE A 282 19.17 1.00 0.83
CA PHE A 282 18.47 -0.14 1.42
C PHE A 282 18.29 -1.28 0.42
N LEU A 283 17.92 -1.00 -0.84
CA LEU A 283 17.76 -2.05 -1.86
C LEU A 283 18.02 -1.55 -3.29
N GLN A 284 18.88 -2.26 -4.05
CA GLN A 284 19.27 -1.87 -5.42
C GLN A 284 18.10 -1.67 -6.39
N LYS A 285 16.94 -2.30 -6.13
CA LYS A 285 15.73 -2.16 -6.95
C LYS A 285 15.25 -0.72 -7.08
N ALA A 286 15.55 0.15 -6.13
CA ALA A 286 15.22 1.57 -6.21
C ALA A 286 15.99 2.32 -7.31
N VAL A 287 16.93 1.68 -8.02
CA VAL A 287 17.58 2.23 -9.23
C VAL A 287 16.56 2.68 -10.27
N PHE A 288 15.43 1.98 -10.42
CA PHE A 288 14.36 2.38 -11.35
C PHE A 288 13.72 3.71 -10.98
N LEU A 289 13.57 3.98 -9.68
CA LEU A 289 13.06 5.27 -9.19
C LEU A 289 14.07 6.39 -9.42
N VAL A 290 15.38 6.13 -9.21
CA VAL A 290 16.45 7.07 -9.53
C VAL A 290 16.44 7.42 -11.02
N ILE A 291 16.32 6.42 -11.90
CA ILE A 291 16.23 6.61 -13.35
C ILE A 291 14.99 7.45 -13.71
N ALA A 292 13.82 7.16 -13.12
CA ALA A 292 12.61 7.93 -13.36
C ALA A 292 12.79 9.41 -12.99
N TYR A 293 13.41 9.70 -11.84
CA TYR A 293 13.71 11.09 -11.44
C TYR A 293 14.76 11.75 -12.32
N ALA A 294 15.76 11.01 -12.80
CA ALA A 294 16.73 11.54 -13.75
C ALA A 294 16.04 11.95 -15.07
N VAL A 295 15.12 11.14 -15.58
CA VAL A 295 14.33 11.45 -16.79
C VAL A 295 13.44 12.66 -16.57
N ILE A 296 12.68 12.70 -15.47
CA ILE A 296 11.81 13.84 -15.12
C ILE A 296 12.64 15.12 -14.95
N GLY A 297 13.78 15.02 -14.25
CA GLY A 297 14.70 16.12 -14.02
C GLY A 297 15.31 16.66 -15.31
N ALA A 298 15.77 15.77 -16.20
CA ALA A 298 16.33 16.14 -17.50
C ALA A 298 15.28 16.81 -18.39
N TYR A 299 14.06 16.28 -18.43
CA TYR A 299 12.95 16.89 -19.18
C TYR A 299 12.57 18.27 -18.63
N GLY A 300 12.43 18.39 -17.30
CA GLY A 300 12.13 19.67 -16.65
C GLY A 300 13.25 20.70 -16.83
N PHE A 301 14.51 20.27 -16.85
CA PHE A 301 15.65 21.14 -17.15
C PHE A 301 15.63 21.62 -18.61
N PHE A 302 15.36 20.71 -19.57
CA PHE A 302 15.22 21.05 -20.99
C PHE A 302 14.08 22.06 -21.23
N LYS A 303 12.95 21.89 -20.53
CA LYS A 303 11.83 22.82 -20.55
C LYS A 303 12.05 24.11 -19.75
N ARG A 304 13.22 24.27 -19.12
CA ARG A 304 13.57 25.40 -18.22
C ARG A 304 12.62 25.56 -17.03
N GLU A 305 11.95 24.49 -16.63
CA GLU A 305 11.06 24.44 -15.46
C GLU A 305 11.82 24.15 -14.17
N ILE A 306 13.04 23.63 -14.27
CA ILE A 306 13.93 23.31 -13.15
C ILE A 306 15.17 24.21 -13.22
N SER A 307 15.43 24.94 -12.14
CA SER A 307 16.61 25.81 -12.04
C SER A 307 17.90 25.01 -11.85
N VAL A 308 19.04 25.57 -12.26
CA VAL A 308 20.37 24.99 -12.00
C VAL A 308 20.58 24.76 -10.50
N LYS A 309 20.16 25.70 -9.64
CA LYS A 309 20.22 25.55 -8.18
C LYS A 309 19.46 24.31 -7.72
N SER A 310 18.24 24.09 -8.21
CA SER A 310 17.43 22.92 -7.86
C SER A 310 18.09 21.61 -8.31
N ALA A 311 18.69 21.59 -9.51
CA ALA A 311 19.44 20.44 -10.00
C ALA A 311 20.66 20.14 -9.11
N LEU A 312 21.44 21.17 -8.75
CA LEU A 312 22.58 21.01 -7.84
C LEU A 312 22.14 20.54 -6.44
N CYS A 313 21.05 21.06 -5.89
CA CYS A 313 20.51 20.60 -4.61
C CYS A 313 20.06 19.13 -4.68
N PHE A 314 19.36 18.72 -5.74
CA PHE A 314 19.00 17.32 -5.96
C PHE A 314 20.23 16.42 -6.02
N SER A 315 21.19 16.78 -6.88
CA SER A 315 22.43 16.03 -7.08
C SER A 315 23.25 15.97 -5.79
N GLY A 316 23.30 17.04 -5.00
CA GLY A 316 23.96 17.05 -3.70
C GLY A 316 23.31 16.07 -2.72
N GLY A 317 21.98 16.07 -2.62
CA GLY A 317 21.23 15.12 -1.80
C GLY A 317 21.44 13.67 -2.26
N LEU A 318 21.43 13.43 -3.58
CA LEU A 318 21.60 12.10 -4.16
C LEU A 318 23.02 11.55 -4.01
N LEU A 319 24.03 12.35 -4.39
CA LEU A 319 25.42 11.88 -4.49
C LEU A 319 26.08 11.78 -3.12
N LEU A 320 25.76 12.63 -2.15
CA LEU A 320 26.40 12.61 -0.84
C LEU A 320 26.38 11.22 -0.17
N PRO A 321 25.23 10.58 0.07
CA PRO A 321 25.19 9.24 0.68
C PRO A 321 25.79 8.16 -0.22
N LEU A 322 25.67 8.28 -1.55
CA LEU A 322 26.25 7.31 -2.49
C LEU A 322 27.78 7.37 -2.50
N LEU A 323 28.36 8.57 -2.41
CA LEU A 323 29.80 8.77 -2.31
C LEU A 323 30.35 8.28 -0.97
N LEU A 324 29.61 8.48 0.12
CA LEU A 324 29.97 7.91 1.43
C LEU A 324 29.94 6.38 1.40
N PHE A 325 28.92 5.78 0.77
CA PHE A 325 28.85 4.34 0.60
C PHE A 325 29.98 3.81 -0.29
N TRP A 326 30.27 4.49 -1.40
CA TRP A 326 31.40 4.16 -2.26
C TRP A 326 32.73 4.23 -1.51
N ALA A 327 32.97 5.29 -0.75
CA ALA A 327 34.17 5.43 0.09
C ALA A 327 34.28 4.30 1.12
N TYR A 328 33.18 3.94 1.78
CA TYR A 328 33.11 2.80 2.70
C TYR A 328 33.55 1.49 2.02
N LEU A 329 33.05 1.19 0.82
CA LEU A 329 33.41 -0.03 0.10
C LEU A 329 34.90 -0.07 -0.26
N HIS A 330 35.50 1.07 -0.62
CA HIS A 330 36.92 1.16 -0.92
C HIS A 330 37.79 1.05 0.34
N MET A 331 37.44 1.76 1.40
CA MET A 331 38.18 1.74 2.67
C MET A 331 38.17 0.36 3.33
N THR A 332 37.12 -0.41 3.12
CA THR A 332 37.00 -1.78 3.66
C THR A 332 37.55 -2.86 2.73
N GLY A 333 37.89 -2.51 1.48
CA GLY A 333 38.33 -3.45 0.44
C GLY A 333 37.21 -4.32 -0.13
N SER A 334 35.94 -3.99 0.13
CA SER A 334 34.77 -4.80 -0.24
C SER A 334 34.16 -4.44 -1.61
N TRP A 335 34.66 -3.41 -2.31
CA TRP A 335 34.11 -2.94 -3.59
C TRP A 335 33.95 -4.03 -4.65
N ARG A 336 34.98 -4.86 -4.85
CA ARG A 336 34.97 -5.90 -5.87
C ARG A 336 33.91 -6.96 -5.57
N ASP A 337 33.86 -7.41 -4.31
CA ASP A 337 32.91 -8.43 -3.87
C ASP A 337 31.48 -7.89 -3.87
N TYR A 338 31.28 -6.64 -3.45
CA TYR A 338 30.00 -5.94 -3.59
C TYR A 338 29.50 -5.97 -5.03
N PHE A 339 30.34 -5.57 -5.99
CA PHE A 339 29.94 -5.53 -7.40
C PHE A 339 29.63 -6.93 -7.94
N LEU A 340 30.43 -7.92 -7.57
CA LEU A 340 30.21 -9.32 -7.93
C LEU A 340 28.87 -9.83 -7.39
N THR A 341 28.60 -9.67 -6.09
CA THR A 341 27.43 -10.28 -5.44
C THR A 341 26.14 -9.52 -5.66
N ASN A 342 26.17 -8.18 -5.75
CA ASN A 342 24.97 -7.36 -5.87
C ASN A 342 24.56 -7.10 -7.31
N TRP A 343 25.52 -7.05 -8.24
CA TRP A 343 25.25 -6.72 -9.65
C TRP A 343 25.45 -7.93 -10.54
N GLN A 344 26.66 -8.50 -10.61
CA GLN A 344 26.93 -9.59 -11.55
C GLN A 344 26.11 -10.84 -11.21
N LEU A 345 26.11 -11.27 -9.96
CA LEU A 345 25.37 -12.45 -9.51
C LEU A 345 23.87 -12.27 -9.74
N ASN A 346 23.27 -11.16 -9.30
CA ASN A 346 21.85 -10.89 -9.50
C ASN A 346 21.47 -10.78 -10.99
N TRP A 347 22.38 -10.29 -11.84
CA TRP A 347 22.19 -10.29 -13.29
C TRP A 347 22.25 -11.70 -13.89
N HIS A 348 23.13 -12.56 -13.39
CA HIS A 348 23.31 -13.93 -13.89
C HIS A 348 22.29 -14.94 -13.32
N HIS A 349 21.80 -14.76 -12.09
CA HIS A 349 20.77 -15.60 -11.48
C HIS A 349 19.42 -15.54 -12.23
N LEU A 350 19.21 -14.50 -13.06
CA LEU A 350 18.11 -14.43 -14.03
C LEU A 350 18.29 -15.38 -15.25
N GLY A 351 19.33 -16.22 -15.25
CA GLY A 351 19.61 -17.22 -16.29
C GLY A 351 20.13 -16.60 -17.58
N ALA A 352 21.03 -15.62 -17.48
CA ALA A 352 21.56 -14.89 -18.62
C ALA A 352 22.72 -15.66 -19.30
N ARG A 353 22.38 -16.67 -20.11
CA ARG A 353 23.05 -16.87 -21.41
C ARG A 353 22.36 -16.09 -22.53
N ALA A 354 21.16 -15.55 -22.29
CA ALA A 354 20.48 -14.68 -23.23
C ALA A 354 19.55 -13.72 -22.50
N ILE A 355 19.64 -12.43 -22.81
CA ILE A 355 18.61 -11.43 -22.51
C ILE A 355 17.43 -11.73 -23.47
N THR A 356 16.79 -12.89 -23.34
CA THR A 356 15.64 -13.27 -24.15
C THR A 356 14.38 -13.06 -23.34
N ALA A 357 13.64 -11.98 -23.63
CA ALA A 357 12.21 -11.74 -23.32
C ALA A 357 11.66 -11.98 -21.89
N LYS A 358 12.46 -12.44 -20.92
CA LYS A 358 12.05 -12.70 -19.53
C LYS A 358 11.56 -11.48 -18.75
N PRO A 359 12.05 -10.23 -18.93
CA PRO A 359 11.48 -9.10 -18.20
C PRO A 359 10.01 -8.87 -18.59
N PHE A 360 9.66 -9.05 -19.87
CA PHE A 360 8.25 -9.00 -20.29
C PHE A 360 7.44 -10.12 -19.68
N LYS A 361 7.98 -11.34 -19.57
CA LYS A 361 7.28 -12.46 -18.92
C LYS A 361 7.00 -12.19 -17.43
N ALA A 362 7.96 -11.58 -16.72
CA ALA A 362 7.80 -11.16 -15.34
C ALA A 362 6.79 -10.01 -15.19
N ILE A 363 6.82 -9.02 -16.10
CA ILE A 363 5.84 -7.93 -16.15
C ILE A 363 4.45 -8.49 -16.46
N THR A 364 4.30 -9.36 -17.46
CA THR A 364 3.01 -9.98 -17.78
C THR A 364 2.50 -10.85 -16.65
N ALA A 365 3.37 -11.60 -15.96
CA ALA A 365 2.99 -12.39 -14.79
C ALA A 365 2.58 -11.50 -13.60
N ALA A 366 3.27 -10.37 -13.40
CA ALA A 366 2.92 -9.39 -12.36
C ALA A 366 1.58 -8.69 -12.67
N LEU A 367 1.36 -8.29 -13.92
CA LEU A 367 0.10 -7.70 -14.40
C LEU A 367 -1.06 -8.70 -14.33
N SER A 368 -0.82 -9.97 -14.69
CA SER A 368 -1.85 -11.01 -14.65
C SER A 368 -2.21 -11.45 -13.23
N SER A 369 -1.26 -11.40 -12.29
CA SER A 369 -1.50 -11.72 -10.88
C SER A 369 -2.07 -10.56 -10.06
N ASN A 370 -1.93 -9.32 -10.53
CA ASN A 370 -2.39 -8.12 -9.83
C ASN A 370 -3.33 -7.28 -10.69
N LEU A 371 -4.37 -7.90 -11.23
CA LEU A 371 -5.38 -7.26 -12.10
C LEU A 371 -5.95 -5.96 -11.51
N LEU A 372 -6.12 -5.90 -10.19
CA LEU A 372 -6.63 -4.72 -9.49
C LEU A 372 -5.70 -3.51 -9.65
N LEU A 373 -4.39 -3.75 -9.67
CA LEU A 373 -3.36 -2.73 -9.86
C LEU A 373 -3.31 -2.26 -11.34
N VAL A 374 -3.59 -3.17 -12.28
CA VAL A 374 -3.77 -2.84 -13.70
C VAL A 374 -5.01 -1.97 -13.91
N PHE A 375 -6.15 -2.35 -13.32
CA PHE A 375 -7.37 -1.54 -13.39
C PHE A 375 -7.21 -0.18 -12.72
N ALA A 376 -6.52 -0.11 -11.58
CA ALA A 376 -6.19 1.15 -10.93
C ALA A 376 -5.28 2.03 -11.81
N ALA A 377 -4.24 1.47 -12.43
CA ALA A 377 -3.37 2.20 -13.35
C ALA A 377 -4.14 2.70 -14.59
N ILE A 378 -4.98 1.87 -15.19
CA ILE A 378 -5.84 2.26 -16.32
C ILE A 378 -6.82 3.36 -15.90
N ALA A 379 -7.44 3.24 -14.74
CA ALA A 379 -8.34 4.27 -14.22
C ALA A 379 -7.61 5.60 -13.99
N VAL A 380 -6.40 5.58 -13.44
CA VAL A 380 -5.55 6.77 -13.28
C VAL A 380 -5.21 7.38 -14.64
N VAL A 381 -4.75 6.59 -15.61
CA VAL A 381 -4.46 7.08 -16.97
C VAL A 381 -5.71 7.67 -17.62
N TYR A 382 -6.86 7.00 -17.50
CA TYR A 382 -8.12 7.50 -18.03
C TYR A 382 -8.55 8.82 -17.38
N ILE A 383 -8.41 8.94 -16.05
CA ILE A 383 -8.70 10.17 -15.31
C ILE A 383 -7.76 11.29 -15.76
N LEU A 384 -6.46 11.01 -15.87
CA LEU A 384 -5.44 11.97 -16.33
C LEU A 384 -5.70 12.42 -17.77
N LEU A 385 -6.13 11.53 -18.67
CA LEU A 385 -6.49 11.86 -20.04
C LEU A 385 -7.79 12.68 -20.13
N LYS A 386 -8.70 12.51 -19.17
CA LYS A 386 -9.95 13.29 -19.09
C LYS A 386 -9.79 14.64 -18.39
N GLN A 387 -8.79 14.80 -17.54
CA GLN A 387 -8.48 16.11 -16.96
C GLN A 387 -7.90 17.00 -18.07
N LYS A 388 -8.72 17.95 -18.55
CA LYS A 388 -8.17 19.14 -19.20
C LYS A 388 -7.31 19.85 -18.15
N PHE A 389 -6.00 19.83 -18.34
CA PHE A 389 -5.10 20.72 -17.64
C PHE A 389 -5.47 22.15 -18.06
N ASN A 390 -6.30 22.81 -17.25
CA ASN A 390 -6.58 24.24 -17.31
C ASN A 390 -5.65 24.97 -16.35
#